data_AF-A0A2M7BRD8-F1
#
_entry.id   AF-A0A2M7BRD8-F1
#
_cell.length_a   1.000
_cell.length_b   1.000
_cell.length_c   1.000
_cell.angle_alpha   90.00
_cell.angle_beta   90.00
_cell.angle_gamma   90.00
#
_symmetry.space_group_name_H-M   'P 1'
#
loop_
_entity.id
_entity.type
_entity.pdbx_description
1 polymer ?
#
loop_
_entity_poly.entity_id
_entity_poly.type
_entity_poly.pdbx_seq_one_letter_code
_entity_poly.pdbx_strand_id
1 'polypeptide(L)'
;MYDIDKCQKIDLAQGVIYLGPSDKKKSVGYLELNPHTSLNLHNRPAIENLTQVKGRCNMVVYFEEKGKTFLLNQGEKLTIP
;
A
#
# COMPACT_ATOMS: atom_id res chain seq x y z
N MET A 1 -15.51 6.27 -6.30
CA MET A 1 -14.05 6.45 -6.35
C MET A 1 -13.78 7.86 -5.84
N TYR A 2 -12.87 8.05 -4.88
CA TYR A 2 -12.60 9.40 -4.34
C TYR A 2 -11.80 10.22 -5.37
N ASP A 3 -12.03 11.51 -5.36
CA ASP A 3 -11.30 12.48 -6.18
C ASP A 3 -9.85 12.56 -5.71
N ILE A 4 -8.91 12.11 -6.56
CA ILE A 4 -7.48 12.05 -6.22
C ILE A 4 -6.88 13.44 -6.01
N ASP A 5 -7.47 14.46 -6.66
CA ASP A 5 -7.01 15.85 -6.56
C ASP A 5 -7.31 16.48 -5.20
N LYS A 6 -8.18 15.83 -4.41
CA LYS A 6 -8.48 16.22 -3.02
C LYS A 6 -7.66 15.44 -1.99
N CYS A 7 -6.85 14.48 -2.43
CA CYS A 7 -6.00 13.71 -1.55
C CYS A 7 -4.74 14.50 -1.21
N GLN A 8 -4.23 14.32 0.01
CA GLN A 8 -2.90 14.82 0.35
C GLN A 8 -1.87 13.99 -0.41
N LYS A 9 -1.13 14.61 -1.32
CA LYS A 9 -0.05 13.97 -2.07
C LYS A 9 1.26 14.05 -1.26
N ILE A 10 1.94 12.92 -1.14
CA ILE A 10 3.24 12.78 -0.51
C ILE A 10 4.18 12.16 -1.52
N ASP A 11 5.11 12.95 -2.04
CA ASP A 11 6.15 12.47 -2.95
C ASP A 11 7.23 11.69 -2.17
N LEU A 12 7.63 10.55 -2.72
CA LEU A 12 8.65 9.67 -2.20
C LEU A 12 9.74 9.47 -3.26
N ALA A 13 10.95 9.09 -2.86
CA ALA A 13 12.01 8.78 -3.83
C ALA A 13 11.63 7.61 -4.77
N GLN A 14 10.85 6.66 -4.26
CA GLN A 14 10.39 5.46 -4.97
C GLN A 14 9.01 5.62 -5.65
N GLY A 15 8.32 6.75 -5.50
CA GLY A 15 6.96 6.90 -6.01
C GLY A 15 6.16 7.96 -5.28
N VAL A 16 4.88 7.69 -5.02
CA VAL A 16 3.97 8.66 -4.40
C VAL A 16 2.89 7.96 -3.58
N ILE A 17 2.52 8.58 -2.46
CA ILE A 17 1.33 8.20 -1.68
C ILE A 17 0.31 9.32 -1.78
N TYR A 18 -0.92 8.96 -2.11
CA TYR A 18 -2.09 9.84 -2.02
C TYR A 18 -2.91 9.40 -0.80
N LEU A 19 -2.99 10.27 0.20
CA LEU A 19 -3.81 10.04 1.39
C LEU A 19 -5.19 10.64 1.17
N GLY A 20 -6.19 9.76 1.08
CA GLY A 20 -7.59 10.15 1.01
C GLY A 20 -8.17 10.40 2.41
N PRO A 21 -9.51 10.51 2.51
CA PRO A 21 -10.18 10.73 3.78
C PRO A 21 -9.80 9.71 4.84
N SER A 22 -9.54 10.21 6.04
CA SER A 22 -9.24 9.40 7.21
C SER A 22 -9.97 9.90 8.45
N ASP A 23 -10.46 8.98 9.27
CA ASP A 23 -11.00 9.23 10.60
C ASP A 23 -10.33 8.31 11.64
N LYS A 24 -10.84 8.31 12.88
CA LYS A 24 -10.30 7.50 13.98
C LYS A 24 -10.39 5.98 13.75
N LYS A 25 -11.20 5.52 12.80
CA LYS A 25 -11.49 4.10 12.53
C LYS A 25 -10.96 3.62 11.18
N LYS A 26 -10.81 4.53 10.21
CA LYS A 26 -10.45 4.16 8.84
C LYS A 26 -9.59 5.25 8.18
N SER A 27 -8.58 4.83 7.44
CA SER A 27 -7.90 5.66 6.46
C SER A 27 -7.93 4.98 5.10
N VAL A 28 -7.99 5.76 4.02
CA VAL A 28 -7.82 5.26 2.67
C VAL A 28 -6.61 5.92 2.04
N GLY A 29 -5.78 5.15 1.35
CA GLY A 29 -4.64 5.67 0.62
C GLY A 29 -4.46 4.94 -0.70
N TYR A 30 -3.73 5.59 -1.61
CA TYR A 30 -3.26 5.00 -2.86
C TYR A 30 -1.74 5.14 -2.92
N LEU A 31 -1.06 4.03 -3.13
CA LEU A 31 0.38 3.97 -3.30
C LEU A 31 0.68 3.66 -4.76
N GLU A 32 1.48 4.50 -5.38
CA GLU A 32 2.09 4.25 -6.68
C GLU A 32 3.59 4.11 -6.50
N LEU A 33 4.16 3.02 -7.01
CA LEU A 33 5.58 2.74 -6.99
C LEU A 33 6.13 2.77 -8.41
N ASN A 34 7.31 3.37 -8.55
CA ASN A 34 8.08 3.26 -9.77
C ASN A 34 8.52 1.80 -9.99
N PRO A 35 8.62 1.33 -11.24
CA PRO A 35 9.11 0.00 -11.53
C PRO A 35 10.46 -0.28 -10.86
N HIS A 36 10.64 -1.49 -10.33
CA HIS A 36 11.89 -1.94 -9.67
C HIS A 36 12.26 -1.16 -8.40
N THR A 37 11.31 -0.48 -7.78
CA THR A 37 11.49 0.17 -6.47
C THR A 37 10.64 -0.49 -5.40
N SER A 38 10.89 -0.14 -4.14
CA SER A 38 10.14 -0.64 -2.99
C SER A 38 9.95 0.44 -1.93
N LEU A 39 8.88 0.31 -1.15
CA LEU A 39 8.83 0.96 0.16
C LEU A 39 9.80 0.27 1.10
N ASN A 40 10.37 1.05 2.03
CA ASN A 40 11.15 0.49 3.13
C ASN A 40 10.23 -0.37 4.00
N LEU A 41 10.80 -1.39 4.65
CA LEU A 41 10.07 -2.18 5.64
C LEU A 41 9.52 -1.26 6.73
N HIS A 42 8.23 -1.35 6.99
CA HIS A 42 7.53 -0.58 8.01
C HIS A 42 6.41 -1.43 8.60
N ASN A 43 5.86 -0.96 9.72
CA ASN A 43 4.71 -1.56 10.38
C ASN A 43 3.70 -0.46 10.72
N ARG A 44 2.42 -0.80 10.66
CA ARG A 44 1.33 0.06 11.08
C ARG A 44 0.44 -0.71 12.07
N PRO A 45 0.09 -0.14 13.23
CA PRO A 45 -0.78 -0.82 14.21
C PRO A 45 -2.26 -0.75 13.78
N ALA A 46 -2.57 -1.28 12.60
CA ALA A 46 -3.92 -1.35 12.04
C ALA A 46 -3.99 -2.46 11.00
N ILE A 47 -5.15 -3.11 10.89
CA ILE A 47 -5.42 -4.08 9.82
C ILE A 47 -5.41 -3.34 8.48
N GLU A 48 -4.53 -3.75 7.57
CA GLU A 48 -4.44 -3.19 6.23
C GLU A 48 -5.12 -4.11 5.22
N ASN A 49 -6.00 -3.53 4.41
CA ASN A 49 -6.67 -4.24 3.32
C ASN A 49 -6.21 -3.64 2.00
N LEU A 50 -5.30 -4.34 1.34
CA LEU A 50 -4.65 -3.90 0.12
C LEU A 50 -5.33 -4.51 -1.11
N THR A 51 -5.33 -3.77 -2.21
CA THR A 51 -5.75 -4.24 -3.52
C THR A 51 -4.75 -3.74 -4.56
N GLN A 52 -4.21 -4.65 -5.38
CA GLN A 52 -3.33 -4.25 -6.47
C GLN A 52 -4.16 -3.67 -7.60
N VAL A 53 -4.27 -2.34 -7.66
CA VAL A 53 -5.16 -1.68 -8.62
C VAL A 53 -4.66 -1.78 -10.07
N LYS A 54 -3.34 -1.80 -10.28
CA LYS A 54 -2.74 -1.82 -11.62
C LYS A 54 -1.36 -2.47 -11.61
N GLY A 55 -1.02 -3.20 -12.68
CA GLY A 55 0.29 -3.85 -12.80
C GLY A 55 0.46 -5.03 -11.82
N ARG A 56 1.69 -5.27 -11.38
CA ARG A 56 2.03 -6.34 -10.42
C ARG A 56 3.03 -5.84 -9.39
N CYS A 57 2.95 -6.35 -8.17
CA CYS A 57 3.97 -6.10 -7.15
C CYS A 57 4.36 -7.38 -6.40
N ASN A 58 5.58 -7.39 -5.87
CA ASN A 58 5.99 -8.36 -4.87
C ASN A 58 5.78 -7.72 -3.50
N MET A 59 4.90 -8.30 -2.69
CA MET A 59 4.68 -7.89 -1.30
C MET A 59 5.38 -8.86 -0.38
N VAL A 60 6.27 -8.37 0.49
CA VAL A 60 6.92 -9.19 1.52
C VAL A 60 6.32 -8.80 2.87
N VAL A 61 5.62 -9.73 3.50
CA VAL A 61 5.02 -9.54 4.83
C VAL A 61 5.77 -10.38 5.84
N TYR A 62 6.20 -9.75 6.93
CA TYR A 62 6.87 -10.41 8.03
C TYR A 62 5.86 -10.68 9.15
N PHE A 63 5.67 -11.96 9.46
CA PHE A 63 4.97 -12.39 10.67
C PHE A 63 6.02 -12.91 11.63
N GLU A 64 6.23 -12.18 12.73
CA GLU A 64 7.36 -12.41 13.64
C GLU A 64 8.70 -12.30 12.86
N GLU A 65 9.54 -13.34 12.89
CA GLU A 65 10.83 -13.36 12.19
C GLU A 65 10.77 -13.95 10.78
N LYS A 66 9.60 -14.43 10.34
CA LYS A 66 9.46 -15.12 9.04
C LYS A 66 8.79 -14.22 8.01
N GLY A 67 9.55 -13.88 6.97
CA GLY A 67 9.05 -13.19 5.78
C GLY A 67 8.36 -14.15 4.82
N LYS A 68 7.16 -13.78 4.35
CA LYS A 68 6.45 -14.45 3.26
C LYS A 68 6.28 -13.48 2.10
N THR A 69 6.65 -13.94 0.90
CA THR A 69 6.46 -13.18 -0.33
C THR A 69 5.13 -13.56 -0.98
N PHE A 70 4.38 -12.55 -1.39
CA PHE A 70 3.15 -12.65 -2.16
C PHE A 70 3.37 -11.92 -3.49
N LEU A 71 3.14 -12.59 -4.60
CA LEU A 71 3.04 -11.92 -5.90
C LEU A 71 1.59 -11.46 -6.06
N LEU A 72 1.37 -10.15 -6.10
CA LEU A 72 0.05 -9.57 -6.29
C LEU A 72 -0.11 -9.08 -7.74
N ASN A 73 -1.01 -9.74 -8.47
CA ASN A 73 -1.46 -9.32 -9.79
C ASN A 73 -2.63 -8.33 -9.68
N GLN A 74 -2.92 -7.63 -10.78
CA GLN A 74 -4.02 -6.68 -10.82
C GLN A 74 -5.36 -7.31 -10.37
N GLY A 75 -6.04 -6.64 -9.44
CA GLY A 75 -7.30 -7.07 -8.83
C GLY A 75 -7.14 -7.98 -7.61
N GLU A 76 -5.96 -8.56 -7.37
CA GLU A 76 -5.70 -9.37 -6.20
C GLU A 76 -5.64 -8.52 -4.93
N LYS A 77 -5.96 -9.17 -3.81
CA LYS A 77 -6.11 -8.53 -2.51
C LYS A 77 -5.25 -9.23 -1.47
N LEU A 78 -4.80 -8.47 -0.49
CA LEU A 78 -4.06 -8.96 0.65
C LEU A 78 -4.53 -8.25 1.91
N THR A 79 -4.75 -9.01 2.98
CA THR A 79 -5.02 -8.47 4.31
C THR A 79 -3.80 -8.70 5.18
N ILE A 80 -3.28 -7.64 5.78
CA ILE A 80 -2.19 -7.68 6.76
C ILE A 80 -2.81 -7.34 8.13
N PRO A 81 -2.70 -8.22 9.13
CA PRO A 81 -3.29 -8.02 10.46
C PRO A 81 -2.58 -6.95 11.27
#